data_AF-G5IXG8-F1
#
_entry.id   AF-G5IXG8-F1
#
_cell.length_a   1.000
_cell.length_b   1.000
_cell.length_c   1.000
_cell.angle_alpha   90.00
_cell.angle_beta   90.00
_cell.angle_gamma   90.00
#
_symmetry.space_group_name_H-M   'P 1'
#
loop_
_entity.id
_entity.type
_entity.pdbx_description
1 polymer ?
#
loop_
_entity_poly.entity_id
_entity_poly.type
_entity_poly.pdbx_seq_one_letter_code
_entity_poly.pdbx_strand_id
1 'polypeptide(L)'
;METKINSQNLKFKNQINNFKNSVEIKKSFQKNEDLRKASLEFEAMFIKQMLESMKKTLNKDQNLLNGGQVEEIFEDMLCEQRAKQMAQAQSFGLADLIYNQLQKSK
;
A
#
# COMPACT_ATOMS: atom_id res chain seq x y z
N MET A 1 -39.12 38.09 16.80
CA MET A 1 -38.17 37.86 15.67
C MET A 1 -36.94 37.05 16.09
N GLU A 2 -36.45 37.19 17.33
CA GLU A 2 -35.21 36.57 17.82
C GLU A 2 -35.24 35.02 17.86
N THR A 3 -36.38 34.40 18.16
CA THR A 3 -36.53 32.93 18.21
C THR A 3 -36.34 32.24 16.86
N LYS A 4 -36.75 32.88 15.75
CA LYS A 4 -36.55 32.37 14.39
C LYS A 4 -35.09 32.46 13.96
N ILE A 5 -34.41 33.56 14.28
CA ILE A 5 -32.98 33.79 13.97
C ILE A 5 -32.11 32.75 14.71
N ASN A 6 -32.38 32.48 15.98
CA ASN A 6 -31.65 31.47 16.75
C ASN A 6 -31.85 30.05 16.16
N SER A 7 -33.07 29.71 15.74
CA SER A 7 -33.35 28.41 15.12
C SER A 7 -32.64 28.19 13.77
N GLN A 8 -32.46 29.26 12.97
CA GLN A 8 -31.69 29.20 11.72
C GLN A 8 -30.20 29.03 11.99
N ASN A 9 -29.67 29.71 13.01
CA ASN A 9 -28.27 29.55 13.44
C ASN A 9 -27.98 28.13 13.95
N LEU A 10 -28.91 27.51 14.69
CA LEU A 10 -28.77 26.10 15.09
C LEU A 10 -28.76 25.14 13.89
N LYS A 11 -29.65 25.33 12.92
CA LYS A 11 -29.70 24.51 11.70
C LYS A 11 -28.42 24.63 10.88
N PHE A 12 -27.89 25.85 10.74
CA PHE A 12 -26.65 26.11 10.02
C PHE A 12 -25.43 25.51 10.74
N LYS A 13 -25.35 25.63 12.07
CA LYS A 13 -24.28 25.02 12.87
C LYS A 13 -24.28 23.50 12.77
N ASN A 14 -25.46 22.87 12.76
CA ASN A 14 -25.59 21.42 12.54
C ASN A 14 -25.19 21.00 11.12
N GLN A 15 -25.54 21.79 10.09
CA GLN A 15 -25.08 21.56 8.72
C GLN A 15 -23.55 21.63 8.60
N ILE A 16 -22.92 22.61 9.24
CA ILE A 16 -21.45 22.74 9.26
C ILE A 16 -20.80 21.55 9.98
N ASN A 17 -21.35 21.12 11.12
CA ASN A 17 -20.80 19.99 11.87
C ASN A 17 -20.89 18.67 11.08
N ASN A 18 -22.03 18.44 10.41
CA ASN A 18 -22.20 17.26 9.55
C ASN A 18 -21.22 17.27 8.38
N PHE A 19 -20.98 18.43 7.78
CA PHE A 19 -19.99 18.58 6.72
C PHE A 19 -18.56 18.31 7.21
N LYS A 20 -18.15 18.89 8.35
CA LYS A 20 -16.83 18.65 8.95
C LYS A 20 -16.58 17.18 9.24
N ASN A 21 -17.55 16.49 9.84
CA ASN A 21 -17.47 15.04 10.09
C ASN A 21 -17.26 14.25 8.79
N SER A 22 -17.99 14.60 7.71
CA SER A 22 -17.84 13.91 6.43
C SER A 22 -16.46 14.09 5.79
N VAL A 23 -15.83 15.25 5.98
CA VAL A 23 -14.48 15.57 5.48
C VAL A 23 -13.42 14.82 6.29
N GLU A 24 -13.56 14.77 7.62
CA GLU A 24 -12.66 14.01 8.49
C GLU A 24 -12.72 12.51 8.23
N ILE A 25 -13.93 11.96 8.03
CA ILE A 25 -14.11 10.55 7.66
C ILE A 25 -13.41 10.25 6.33
N LYS A 26 -13.61 11.08 5.29
CA LYS A 26 -12.94 10.91 3.99
C LYS A 26 -11.40 10.95 4.12
N LYS A 27 -10.88 11.88 4.92
CA LYS A 27 -9.44 12.01 5.16
C LYS A 27 -8.87 10.80 5.91
N SER A 28 -9.61 10.27 6.89
CA SER A 28 -9.23 9.06 7.63
C SER A 28 -9.23 7.82 6.73
N PHE A 29 -10.21 7.70 5.82
CA PHE A 29 -10.32 6.62 4.86
C PHE A 29 -9.18 6.64 3.84
N GLN A 30 -8.89 7.80 3.24
CA GLN A 30 -7.74 7.98 2.34
C GLN A 30 -6.43 7.59 3.02
N LYS A 31 -6.21 8.05 4.25
CA LYS A 31 -5.00 7.70 5.01
C LYS A 31 -4.89 6.18 5.25
N ASN A 32 -6.00 5.49 5.48
CA ASN A 32 -5.99 4.03 5.67
C ASN A 32 -5.67 3.29 4.35
N GLU A 33 -6.21 3.75 3.22
CA GLU A 33 -5.90 3.19 1.90
C GLU A 33 -4.42 3.41 1.54
N ASP A 34 -3.89 4.62 1.77
CA ASP A 34 -2.49 4.95 1.52
C ASP A 34 -1.56 4.08 2.38
N LEU A 35 -1.89 3.87 3.65
CA LEU A 35 -1.13 3.01 4.55
C LEU A 35 -1.13 1.56 4.08
N ARG A 36 -2.29 1.05 3.65
CA ARG A 36 -2.42 -0.32 3.12
C ARG A 36 -1.62 -0.49 1.84
N LYS A 37 -1.68 0.49 0.93
CA LYS A 37 -0.91 0.50 -0.31
C LYS A 37 0.60 0.50 -0.03
N ALA A 38 1.07 1.39 0.85
CA ALA A 38 2.48 1.44 1.24
C ALA A 38 2.96 0.12 1.89
N SER A 39 2.11 -0.51 2.69
CA SER A 39 2.42 -1.81 3.32
C SER A 39 2.57 -2.93 2.27
N LEU A 40 1.68 -2.96 1.27
CA LEU A 40 1.77 -3.91 0.15
C LEU A 40 3.00 -3.66 -0.74
N GLU A 41 3.33 -2.41 -1.02
CA GLU A 41 4.53 -2.04 -1.77
C GLU A 41 5.82 -2.47 -1.04
N PHE A 42 5.84 -2.34 0.28
CA PHE A 42 6.95 -2.82 1.10
C PHE A 42 7.09 -4.35 1.05
N GLU A 43 5.98 -5.09 1.21
CA GLU A 43 5.99 -6.55 1.08
C GLU A 43 6.49 -6.99 -0.30
N ALA A 44 6.05 -6.32 -1.38
CA ALA A 44 6.55 -6.59 -2.73
C ALA A 44 8.06 -6.35 -2.85
N MET A 45 8.58 -5.27 -2.27
CA MET A 45 10.03 -5.00 -2.29
C MET A 45 10.82 -6.07 -1.53
N PHE A 46 10.31 -6.51 -0.38
CA PHE A 46 10.91 -7.58 0.41
C PHE A 46 10.93 -8.91 -0.36
N ILE A 47 9.81 -9.29 -0.97
CA ILE A 47 9.71 -10.51 -1.79
C ILE A 47 10.68 -10.41 -2.97
N LYS A 48 10.79 -9.26 -3.64
CA LYS A 48 11.74 -9.05 -4.73
C LYS A 48 13.18 -9.33 -4.27
N GLN A 49 13.59 -8.78 -3.14
CA GLN A 49 14.93 -9.02 -2.57
C GLN A 49 15.16 -10.49 -2.22
N MET A 50 14.13 -11.18 -1.74
CA MET A 50 14.20 -12.63 -1.51
C MET A 50 14.40 -13.39 -2.82
N LEU A 51 13.61 -13.10 -3.86
CA LEU A 51 13.73 -13.73 -5.18
C LEU A 51 15.09 -13.46 -5.83
N GLU A 52 15.61 -12.24 -5.74
CA GLU A 52 16.95 -11.89 -6.21
C GLU A 52 18.04 -12.67 -5.46
N SER A 53 17.88 -12.84 -4.14
CA SER A 53 18.82 -13.62 -3.33
C SER A 53 18.80 -15.10 -3.70
N MET A 54 17.61 -15.66 -3.97
CA MET A 54 17.47 -17.02 -4.51
C MET A 54 18.07 -17.14 -5.91
N LYS A 55 17.91 -16.13 -6.77
CA LYS A 55 18.51 -16.12 -8.12
C LYS A 55 20.03 -16.19 -8.05
N LYS A 56 20.65 -15.48 -7.09
CA LYS A 56 22.11 -15.47 -6.89
C LYS A 56 22.68 -16.84 -6.48
N THR A 57 21.87 -17.77 -5.98
CA THR A 57 22.33 -19.14 -5.67
C THR A 57 22.28 -20.07 -6.88
N LEU A 58 21.65 -19.66 -7.99
CA LEU A 58 21.69 -20.39 -9.24
C LEU A 58 23.03 -20.10 -9.92
N ASN A 59 23.83 -21.15 -10.14
CA ASN A 59 25.12 -21.04 -10.81
C ASN A 59 24.92 -20.66 -12.28
N LYS A 60 25.07 -19.37 -12.60
CA LYS A 60 25.01 -18.86 -13.98
C LYS A 60 26.09 -19.49 -14.88
N ASP A 61 27.20 -19.91 -14.28
CA ASP A 61 28.37 -20.46 -14.98
C ASP A 61 28.13 -21.84 -15.62
N GLN A 62 27.03 -22.52 -15.28
CA GLN A 62 26.64 -23.80 -15.89
C GLN A 62 25.81 -23.63 -17.17
N ASN A 63 25.30 -22.43 -17.44
CA ASN A 63 24.61 -22.14 -18.68
C ASN A 63 25.64 -21.74 -19.73
N LEU A 64 25.88 -22.62 -20.71
CA LEU A 64 26.77 -22.37 -21.85
C LEU A 64 26.22 -21.29 -22.81
N LEU A 65 24.95 -20.89 -22.63
CA LEU A 65 24.23 -19.87 -23.38
C LEU A 65 23.77 -18.78 -22.40
N ASN A 66 24.36 -17.59 -22.49
CA ASN A 66 24.04 -16.45 -21.64
C ASN A 66 23.26 -15.46 -22.51
N GLY A 67 22.02 -15.11 -22.14
CA GLY A 67 21.20 -14.13 -22.85
C GLY A 67 21.65 -12.67 -22.65
N GLY A 68 22.77 -12.46 -21.95
CA GLY A 68 23.45 -11.17 -21.80
C GLY A 68 22.63 -10.15 -21.00
N GLN A 69 22.94 -8.87 -21.17
CA GLN A 69 22.34 -7.78 -20.40
C GLN A 69 20.81 -7.67 -20.58
N VAL A 70 20.29 -8.05 -21.76
CA VAL A 70 18.86 -8.00 -22.05
C VAL A 70 18.10 -9.02 -21.21
N GLU A 71 18.64 -10.24 -21.07
CA GLU A 71 18.08 -11.26 -20.19
C GLU A 71 18.05 -10.78 -18.74
N GLU A 72 19.13 -10.17 -18.25
CA GLU A 72 19.17 -9.67 -16.86
C GLU A 72 18.10 -8.62 -16.59
N ILE A 73 17.90 -7.67 -17.51
CA ILE A 73 16.85 -6.65 -17.39
C ILE A 73 15.46 -7.32 -17.39
N PHE A 74 15.23 -8.28 -18.28
CA PHE A 74 13.94 -8.96 -18.37
C PHE A 74 13.65 -9.81 -17.12
N GLU A 75 14.64 -10.54 -16.60
CA GLU A 75 14.54 -11.29 -15.36
C GLU A 75 14.23 -10.38 -14.17
N ASP A 76 14.88 -9.23 -14.07
CA ASP A 76 14.66 -8.29 -12.97
C ASP A 76 13.23 -7.70 -13.03
N MET A 77 12.76 -7.35 -14.23
CA MET A 77 11.36 -6.97 -14.45
C MET A 77 10.39 -8.10 -14.09
N LEU A 78 10.71 -9.34 -14.45
CA LEU A 78 9.90 -10.50 -14.15
C LEU A 78 9.82 -10.77 -12.64
N CYS A 79 10.95 -10.67 -11.93
CA CYS A 79 11.01 -10.76 -10.48
C CYS A 79 10.17 -9.67 -9.82
N GLU A 80 10.22 -8.44 -10.32
CA GLU A 80 9.41 -7.34 -9.79
C GLU A 80 7.90 -7.61 -9.96
N GLN A 81 7.45 -8.06 -11.13
CA GLN A 81 6.04 -8.36 -11.36
C GLN A 81 5.57 -9.54 -10.51
N ARG A 82 6.38 -10.60 -10.39
CA ARG A 82 6.08 -11.73 -9.52
C ARG A 82 5.96 -11.30 -8.07
N ALA A 83 6.88 -10.48 -7.58
CA ALA A 83 6.85 -9.99 -6.21
C ALA A 83 5.60 -9.15 -5.92
N LYS A 84 5.19 -8.28 -6.87
CA LYS A 84 3.93 -7.53 -6.78
C LYS A 84 2.71 -8.45 -6.72
N GLN A 85 2.64 -9.46 -7.59
CA GLN A 85 1.55 -10.45 -7.59
C GLN A 85 1.50 -11.25 -6.28
N MET A 86 2.65 -11.68 -5.76
CA MET A 86 2.74 -12.44 -4.50
C MET A 86 2.29 -11.61 -3.30
N ALA A 87 2.70 -10.33 -3.24
CA ALA A 87 2.25 -9.40 -2.20
C ALA A 87 0.74 -9.15 -2.28
N GLN A 88 0.20 -8.93 -3.49
CA GLN A 88 -1.26 -8.77 -3.69
C GLN A 88 -2.06 -10.02 -3.31
N ALA A 89 -1.51 -11.21 -3.56
CA ALA A 89 -2.10 -12.47 -3.16
C ALA A 89 -2.02 -12.74 -1.64
N GLN A 90 -1.45 -11.82 -0.85
CA GLN A 90 -1.27 -11.95 0.59
C GLN A 90 -0.46 -13.20 0.97
N SER A 91 0.55 -13.54 0.16
CA SER A 91 1.26 -14.82 0.29
C SER A 91 2.09 -14.92 1.58
N PHE A 92 2.63 -13.80 2.07
CA PHE A 92 3.48 -13.79 3.28
C PHE A 92 2.80 -13.06 4.46
N GLY A 93 1.79 -12.23 4.21
CA GLY A 93 1.02 -11.54 5.26
C GLY A 93 1.81 -10.42 5.96
N LEU A 94 2.95 -10.03 5.41
CA LEU A 94 3.80 -8.98 6.00
C LEU A 94 3.13 -7.61 5.89
N ALA A 95 2.44 -7.32 4.79
CA ALA A 95 1.70 -6.07 4.62
C ALA A 95 0.62 -5.90 5.69
N ASP A 96 -0.09 -6.98 6.04
CA ASP A 96 -1.12 -6.94 7.07
C ASP A 96 -0.50 -6.71 8.46
N LEU A 97 0.65 -7.32 8.75
CA LEU A 97 1.38 -7.07 9.99
C LEU A 97 1.81 -5.60 10.13
N ILE A 98 2.40 -5.03 9.06
CA ILE A 98 2.84 -3.64 9.02
C ILE A 98 1.64 -2.70 9.17
N TYR A 99 0.59 -2.94 8.39
CA TYR A 99 -0.64 -2.16 8.43
C TYR A 99 -1.24 -2.13 9.85
N ASN A 100 -1.41 -3.30 10.45
CA ASN A 100 -1.98 -3.44 11.79
C ASN A 100 -1.11 -2.76 12.85
N GLN A 101 0.21 -2.87 12.75
CA GLN A 101 1.12 -2.25 13.72
C GLN A 101 1.07 -0.72 13.64
N LEU A 102 1.10 -0.16 12.42
CA LEU A 102 1.08 1.28 12.20
C LEU A 102 -0.30 1.90 12.46
N GLN A 103 -1.38 1.13 12.28
CA GLN A 103 -2.72 1.54 12.67
C GLN A 103 -2.89 1.59 14.20
N LYS A 104 -2.30 0.64 14.94
CA LYS A 104 -2.36 0.58 16.41
C LYS A 104 -1.44 1.59 17.10
N SER A 105 -0.31 1.95 16.49
CA SER A 105 0.61 2.96 17.04
C SER A 105 0.11 4.40 16.88
N LYS A 106 -1.14 4.59 16.49
CA LYS A 106 -1.80 5.86 16.23
C LYS A 106 -2.78 6.18 17.35
#